data_AF-A0A2V9PDQ3-F1
#
_entry.id   AF-A0A2V9PDQ3-F1
#
_cell.length_a   1.000
_cell.length_b   1.000
_cell.length_c   1.000
_cell.angle_alpha   90.00
_cell.angle_beta   90.00
_cell.angle_gamma   90.00
#
_symmetry.space_group_name_H-M   'P 1'
#
loop_
_entity.id
_entity.type
_entity.pdbx_description
1 polymer ?
#
loop_
_entity_poly.entity_id
_entity_poly.type
_entity_poly.pdbx_seq_one_letter_code
_entity_poly.pdbx_strand_id
1 'polypeptide(L)'
;RRQALIKLGGIEQTKEMVRERRGLPILDVLLQDLRFGARMLRKNPGFTAVAVLTLALGIGVNTAIFTAFDALVLRPRPVKDPDSLAAVFRTTPGETHGWFSYPDYIYYRDHSRSFSDLSLFAFGMAVTSSDLPTTGPEATPRIAGAVGFRLPQLLQGSAQPIMCFFVSGNYFPMLGATPLLGRILLPEDDQANAPPVVLMSGNSWQRRFHSDPKVVGSVLHLNGVAFTVVGITPLDYVATASSVPDLWAPIPAKIALGMLTRHELENRLVMAGFPTGRLKQGASLLDAQAELSVLAAQLRTQYPEPERSMSVSVVSARNNLSGLDPEAWAVVAAAVTAVTLLLLIACANVASLLLARAVARRKEIAVRLALGAGRPRLLRQLLTESILLSLLAGALGLPLAGWMLHLLIVEIASALPSFWGTIALEISPDIRIFAYTLLVSCGAGIAFGLAPALQASKSDVNSALKEEGTAFGQRLSRTRLRGILIAGQMAACLILLISSALLLRGSQRALKIDAGFEARRVAYLEMYNPANLHYSQSRLLQLNRDLIQRIASLPGLQSVAQASRGPFGGIRWVPVTPVNAAPSISGTNGNEPPVAGYSFVTPNYFD
;
A
#
# COMPACT_ATOMS: atom_id res chain seq x y z
N ARG A 1 -74.82 30.82 -12.54
CA ARG A 1 -73.74 30.02 -13.21
C ARG A 1 -72.59 30.90 -13.71
N ARG A 2 -72.83 31.95 -14.53
CA ARG A 2 -71.79 32.88 -15.02
C ARG A 2 -71.06 33.66 -13.91
N GLN A 3 -71.79 34.15 -12.89
CA GLN A 3 -71.19 34.82 -11.73
C GLN A 3 -70.37 33.87 -10.81
N ALA A 4 -70.71 32.57 -10.77
CA ALA A 4 -69.94 31.59 -10.00
C ALA A 4 -68.61 31.25 -10.69
N LEU A 5 -68.59 31.21 -12.03
CA LEU A 5 -67.38 31.02 -12.82
C LEU A 5 -66.44 32.23 -12.78
N ILE A 6 -66.98 33.45 -12.62
CA ILE A 6 -66.19 34.68 -12.45
C ILE A 6 -65.57 34.77 -11.05
N LYS A 7 -66.24 34.25 -10.00
CA LYS A 7 -65.73 34.24 -8.62
C LYS A 7 -64.67 33.17 -8.34
N LEU A 8 -64.66 32.06 -9.09
CA LEU A 8 -63.79 30.90 -8.84
C LEU A 8 -62.44 30.94 -9.58
N GLY A 9 -62.21 31.94 -10.44
CA GLY A 9 -61.04 32.00 -11.30
C GLY A 9 -61.10 30.94 -12.40
N GLY A 10 -60.62 31.27 -13.60
CA GLY A 10 -60.60 30.31 -14.70
C GLY A 10 -59.85 29.03 -14.32
N ILE A 11 -60.23 27.88 -14.88
CA ILE A 11 -59.57 26.58 -14.61
C ILE A 11 -58.04 26.69 -14.78
N GLU A 12 -57.57 27.47 -15.75
CA GLU A 12 -56.15 27.74 -15.95
C GLU A 12 -55.55 28.59 -14.82
N GLN A 13 -56.21 29.66 -14.35
CA GLN A 13 -55.75 30.42 -13.17
C GLN A 13 -55.67 29.56 -11.91
N THR A 14 -56.63 28.66 -11.68
CA THR A 14 -56.58 27.75 -10.52
C THR A 14 -55.49 26.68 -10.69
N LYS A 15 -55.24 26.19 -11.91
CA LYS A 15 -54.08 25.31 -12.21
C LYS A 15 -52.76 26.04 -12.01
N GLU A 16 -52.68 27.30 -12.40
CA GLU A 16 -51.49 28.16 -12.33
C GLU A 16 -51.19 28.55 -10.88
N MET A 17 -52.21 28.90 -10.09
CA MET A 17 -52.10 29.12 -8.64
C MET A 17 -51.68 27.86 -7.88
N VAL A 18 -52.12 26.67 -8.33
CA VAL A 18 -51.67 25.36 -7.80
C VAL A 18 -50.26 25.00 -8.27
N ARG A 19 -49.83 25.44 -9.46
CA ARG A 19 -48.46 25.29 -9.99
C ARG A 19 -47.47 26.22 -9.29
N GLU A 20 -47.81 27.48 -9.09
CA GLU A 20 -47.02 28.44 -8.30
C GLU A 20 -46.89 27.99 -6.84
N ARG A 21 -47.98 27.45 -6.26
CA ARG A 21 -47.93 26.79 -4.94
C ARG A 21 -47.16 25.48 -4.92
N ARG A 22 -46.70 24.90 -6.04
CA ARG A 22 -45.92 23.64 -6.08
C ARG A 22 -44.39 23.85 -6.07
N GLY A 23 -43.90 25.04 -6.44
CA GLY A 23 -42.45 25.33 -6.48
C GLY A 23 -41.82 25.61 -5.10
N LEU A 24 -42.47 26.43 -4.27
CA LEU A 24 -42.05 26.77 -2.91
C LEU A 24 -42.20 25.65 -1.84
N PRO A 25 -43.21 24.74 -1.86
CA PRO A 25 -43.37 23.73 -0.82
C PRO A 25 -42.31 22.63 -0.86
N ILE A 26 -41.56 22.44 -1.95
CA ILE A 26 -40.59 21.33 -2.00
C ILE A 26 -39.50 21.53 -0.94
N LEU A 27 -39.00 22.76 -0.78
CA LEU A 27 -37.99 23.10 0.22
C LEU A 27 -38.55 23.04 1.65
N ASP A 28 -39.71 23.65 1.90
CA ASP A 28 -40.35 23.62 3.23
C ASP A 28 -40.69 22.20 3.66
N VAL A 29 -41.18 21.40 2.72
CA VAL A 29 -41.53 20.01 2.96
C VAL A 29 -40.28 19.14 3.16
N LEU A 30 -39.18 19.43 2.46
CA LEU A 30 -37.90 18.76 2.65
C LEU A 30 -37.28 19.13 4.01
N LEU A 31 -37.34 20.40 4.41
CA LEU A 31 -36.96 20.88 5.75
C LEU A 31 -37.81 20.23 6.84
N GLN A 32 -39.10 20.08 6.60
CA GLN A 32 -40.01 19.41 7.54
C GLN A 32 -39.66 17.93 7.68
N ASP A 33 -39.39 17.24 6.57
CA ASP A 33 -39.01 15.83 6.57
C ASP A 33 -37.62 15.62 7.20
N LEU A 34 -36.66 16.55 7.01
CA LEU A 34 -35.36 16.56 7.67
C LEU A 34 -35.48 16.75 9.19
N ARG A 35 -36.24 17.76 9.63
CA ARG A 35 -36.51 17.99 11.07
C ARG A 35 -37.21 16.80 11.70
N PHE A 36 -38.17 16.22 10.99
CA PHE A 36 -38.86 15.01 11.44
C PHE A 36 -37.90 13.83 11.55
N GLY A 37 -37.09 13.58 10.53
CA GLY A 37 -36.09 12.51 10.51
C GLY A 37 -35.11 12.65 11.67
N ALA A 38 -34.53 13.83 11.86
CA ALA A 38 -33.63 14.12 12.98
C ALA A 38 -34.29 13.88 14.34
N ARG A 39 -35.54 14.32 14.52
CA ARG A 39 -36.30 14.08 15.76
C ARG A 39 -36.56 12.57 15.99
N MET A 40 -36.85 11.82 14.94
CA MET A 40 -37.05 10.37 15.02
C MET A 40 -35.78 9.60 15.32
N LEU A 41 -34.63 10.06 14.83
CA LEU A 41 -33.32 9.49 15.17
C LEU A 41 -32.98 9.73 16.65
N ARG A 42 -33.24 10.94 17.16
CA ARG A 42 -33.04 11.28 18.58
C ARG A 42 -33.97 10.52 19.53
N LYS A 43 -35.18 10.17 19.09
CA LYS A 43 -36.15 9.42 19.89
C LYS A 43 -35.76 7.95 20.06
N ASN A 44 -34.99 7.37 19.13
CA ASN A 44 -34.53 5.98 19.17
C ASN A 44 -32.99 5.91 19.18
N PRO A 45 -32.33 6.38 20.24
CA PRO A 45 -30.88 6.55 20.25
C PRO A 45 -30.12 5.22 20.09
N GLY A 46 -30.59 4.13 20.69
CA GLY A 46 -29.95 2.82 20.57
C GLY A 46 -29.93 2.29 19.13
N PHE A 47 -31.07 2.37 18.43
CA PHE A 47 -31.15 2.00 17.01
C PHE A 47 -30.23 2.88 16.16
N THR A 48 -30.29 4.20 16.37
CA THR A 48 -29.50 5.16 15.59
C THR A 48 -28.02 4.91 15.80
N ALA A 49 -27.57 4.72 17.05
CA ALA A 49 -26.17 4.45 17.37
C ALA A 49 -25.66 3.17 16.70
N VAL A 50 -26.40 2.06 16.82
CA VAL A 50 -26.01 0.77 16.20
C VAL A 50 -25.95 0.91 14.68
N ALA A 51 -26.99 1.47 14.05
CA ALA A 51 -27.03 1.63 12.60
C ALA A 51 -25.91 2.53 12.07
N VAL A 52 -25.65 3.66 12.75
CA VAL A 52 -24.60 4.61 12.39
C VAL A 52 -23.22 4.00 12.58
N LEU A 53 -22.93 3.34 13.71
CA LEU A 53 -21.62 2.71 13.97
C LEU A 53 -21.33 1.56 13.01
N THR A 54 -22.31 0.70 12.73
CA THR A 54 -22.14 -0.41 11.79
C THR A 54 -21.85 0.08 10.37
N LEU A 55 -22.57 1.09 9.89
CA LEU A 55 -22.30 1.69 8.58
C LEU A 55 -20.99 2.48 8.57
N ALA A 56 -20.68 3.25 9.62
CA ALA A 56 -19.45 4.03 9.70
C ALA A 56 -18.22 3.14 9.64
N LEU A 57 -18.25 1.98 10.31
CA LEU A 57 -17.16 1.00 10.26
C LEU A 57 -17.04 0.35 8.88
N GLY A 58 -18.15 -0.07 8.28
CA GLY A 58 -18.15 -0.63 6.92
C GLY A 58 -17.62 0.37 5.88
N ILE A 59 -18.08 1.63 5.93
CA ILE A 59 -17.63 2.72 5.06
C ILE A 59 -16.16 3.03 5.31
N GLY A 60 -15.75 3.14 6.58
CA GLY A 60 -14.40 3.53 6.97
C GLY A 60 -13.34 2.53 6.53
N VAL A 61 -13.55 1.24 6.84
CA VAL A 61 -12.64 0.14 6.47
C VAL A 61 -12.56 0.02 4.95
N ASN A 62 -13.70 0.04 4.25
CA ASN A 62 -13.75 -0.05 2.80
C ASN A 62 -13.03 1.12 2.13
N THR A 63 -13.26 2.33 2.62
CA THR A 63 -12.58 3.54 2.10
C THR A 63 -11.07 3.44 2.32
N ALA A 64 -10.60 3.04 3.51
CA ALA A 64 -9.17 2.92 3.78
C ALA A 64 -8.47 1.91 2.85
N ILE A 65 -9.05 0.73 2.68
CA ILE A 65 -8.45 -0.34 1.86
C ILE A 65 -8.54 -0.02 0.37
N PHE A 66 -9.65 0.53 -0.12
CA PHE A 66 -9.72 1.00 -1.50
C PHE A 66 -8.78 2.18 -1.76
N THR A 67 -8.52 3.05 -0.78
CA THR A 67 -7.54 4.14 -0.95
C THR A 67 -6.11 3.58 -1.02
N ALA A 68 -5.78 2.57 -0.21
CA ALA A 68 -4.49 1.88 -0.31
C ALA A 68 -4.37 1.13 -1.66
N PHE A 69 -5.41 0.43 -2.08
CA PHE A 69 -5.47 -0.25 -3.37
C PHE A 69 -5.33 0.74 -4.54
N ASP A 70 -6.05 1.87 -4.50
CA ASP A 70 -5.92 2.94 -5.49
C ASP A 70 -4.47 3.44 -5.57
N ALA A 71 -3.87 3.81 -4.44
CA ALA A 71 -2.52 4.35 -4.39
C ALA A 71 -1.45 3.36 -4.90
N LEU A 72 -1.67 2.05 -4.70
CA LEU A 72 -0.72 1.01 -5.07
C LEU A 72 -0.92 0.46 -6.49
N VAL A 73 -2.17 0.30 -6.91
CA VAL A 73 -2.57 -0.48 -8.10
C VAL A 73 -3.12 0.38 -9.23
N LEU A 74 -3.91 1.42 -8.93
CA LEU A 74 -4.65 2.17 -9.95
C LEU A 74 -4.01 3.52 -10.28
N ARG A 75 -3.50 4.20 -9.25
CA ARG A 75 -2.88 5.52 -9.36
C ARG A 75 -1.57 5.43 -10.13
N PRO A 76 -1.46 6.11 -11.28
CA PRO A 76 -0.21 6.17 -12.02
C PRO A 76 0.88 6.80 -11.16
N ARG A 77 2.13 6.38 -11.38
CA ARG A 77 3.29 7.00 -10.72
C ARG A 77 3.37 8.50 -11.04
N PRO A 78 3.80 9.35 -10.08
CA PRO A 78 3.93 10.79 -10.28
C PRO A 78 5.19 11.14 -11.10
N VAL A 79 5.21 10.69 -12.35
CA VAL A 79 6.31 10.84 -13.30
C VAL A 79 5.75 11.30 -14.64
N LYS A 80 6.59 11.87 -15.50
CA LYS A 80 6.16 12.31 -16.82
C LYS A 80 5.69 11.10 -17.63
N ASP A 81 4.48 11.16 -18.20
CA ASP A 81 3.89 10.14 -19.07
C ASP A 81 4.05 8.69 -18.54
N PRO A 82 3.29 8.31 -17.49
CA PRO A 82 3.44 7.01 -16.83
C PRO A 82 2.98 5.82 -17.70
N ASP A 83 2.16 6.06 -18.73
CA ASP A 83 1.62 5.01 -19.59
C ASP A 83 2.66 4.40 -20.54
N SER A 84 3.71 5.15 -20.88
CA SER A 84 4.82 4.66 -21.69
C SER A 84 5.93 3.98 -20.88
N LEU A 85 5.83 3.92 -19.55
CA LEU A 85 6.85 3.28 -18.72
C LEU A 85 6.71 1.76 -18.70
N ALA A 86 7.85 1.08 -18.85
CA ALA A 86 7.95 -0.36 -18.74
C ALA A 86 9.17 -0.77 -17.90
N ALA A 87 8.98 -1.77 -17.05
CA ALA A 87 10.03 -2.42 -16.28
C ALA A 87 10.49 -3.67 -17.03
N VAL A 88 11.79 -3.94 -16.95
CA VAL A 88 12.41 -5.09 -17.59
C VAL A 88 12.99 -5.97 -16.50
N PHE A 89 12.62 -7.24 -16.50
CA PHE A 89 13.10 -8.23 -15.53
C PHE A 89 13.83 -9.37 -16.22
N ARG A 90 14.85 -9.89 -15.54
CA ARG A 90 15.48 -11.15 -15.93
C ARG A 90 14.58 -12.27 -15.43
N THR A 91 14.35 -13.28 -16.27
CA THR A 91 13.58 -14.47 -15.89
C THR A 91 14.44 -15.72 -16.01
N THR A 92 14.40 -16.56 -14.99
CA THR A 92 14.99 -17.91 -14.98
C THR A 92 13.95 -18.88 -14.43
N PRO A 93 14.11 -20.21 -14.62
CA PRO A 93 13.31 -21.17 -13.87
C PRO A 93 13.34 -20.81 -12.38
N GLY A 94 12.17 -20.68 -11.74
CA GLY A 94 12.05 -20.29 -10.32
C GLY A 94 12.13 -18.79 -9.99
N GLU A 95 12.56 -17.91 -10.91
CA GLU A 95 12.67 -16.45 -10.68
C GLU A 95 12.04 -15.66 -11.84
N THR A 96 10.97 -14.93 -11.55
CA THR A 96 10.19 -14.14 -12.52
C THR A 96 10.55 -12.66 -12.53
N HIS A 97 11.26 -12.18 -11.51
CA HIS A 97 11.60 -10.78 -11.28
C HIS A 97 13.08 -10.58 -10.93
N GLY A 98 13.97 -11.17 -11.73
CA GLY A 98 15.42 -11.15 -11.51
C GLY A 98 16.10 -9.85 -11.92
N TRP A 99 17.28 -9.63 -11.35
CA TRP A 99 18.09 -8.43 -11.55
C TRP A 99 18.98 -8.56 -12.79
N PHE A 100 19.40 -7.42 -13.33
CA PHE A 100 20.39 -7.33 -14.40
C PHE A 100 21.75 -6.94 -13.86
N SER A 101 22.79 -7.44 -14.52
CA SER A 101 24.14 -6.89 -14.37
C SER A 101 24.24 -5.51 -15.04
N TYR A 102 25.24 -4.72 -14.66
CA TYR A 102 25.45 -3.42 -15.27
C TYR A 102 25.77 -3.52 -16.78
N PRO A 103 26.63 -4.46 -17.25
CA PRO A 103 26.89 -4.61 -18.68
C PRO A 103 25.67 -5.03 -19.49
N ASP A 104 24.77 -5.85 -18.94
CA ASP A 104 23.55 -6.25 -19.66
C ASP A 104 22.60 -5.08 -19.79
N TYR A 105 22.43 -4.28 -18.74
CA TYR A 105 21.70 -3.03 -18.80
C TYR A 105 22.22 -2.12 -19.93
N ILE A 106 23.54 -1.92 -20.00
CA ILE A 106 24.17 -1.11 -21.06
C ILE A 106 23.88 -1.71 -22.44
N TYR A 107 24.02 -3.03 -22.59
CA TYR A 107 23.72 -3.72 -23.84
C TYR A 107 22.27 -3.49 -24.30
N TYR A 108 21.29 -3.70 -23.43
CA TYR A 108 19.88 -3.47 -23.77
C TYR A 108 19.56 -1.99 -24.02
N ARG A 109 20.14 -1.07 -23.25
CA ARG A 109 19.99 0.37 -23.46
C ARG A 109 20.47 0.77 -24.87
N ASP A 110 21.64 0.29 -25.27
CA ASP A 110 22.29 0.73 -26.50
C ASP A 110 21.74 0.02 -27.76
N HIS A 111 21.15 -1.17 -27.62
CA HIS A 111 20.65 -1.96 -28.75
C HIS A 111 19.12 -1.96 -28.91
N SER A 112 18.36 -1.54 -27.89
CA SER A 112 16.90 -1.50 -28.01
C SER A 112 16.41 -0.31 -28.84
N ARG A 113 15.40 -0.56 -29.66
CA ARG A 113 14.76 0.43 -30.54
C ARG A 113 13.36 0.77 -30.08
N SER A 114 12.68 -0.13 -29.36
CA SER A 114 11.33 0.09 -28.81
C SER A 114 11.33 1.10 -27.66
N PHE A 115 12.46 1.30 -26.99
CA PHE A 115 12.62 2.27 -25.92
C PHE A 115 13.21 3.57 -26.46
N SER A 116 12.67 4.70 -25.98
CA SER A 116 13.26 6.03 -26.15
C SER A 116 14.48 6.21 -25.26
N ASP A 117 14.43 5.64 -24.06
CA ASP A 117 15.54 5.58 -23.13
C ASP A 117 15.34 4.42 -22.12
N LEU A 118 16.44 3.90 -21.58
CA LEU A 118 16.49 2.84 -20.57
C LEU A 118 17.41 3.27 -19.43
N SER A 119 16.88 3.26 -18.21
CA SER A 119 17.61 3.59 -16.97
C SER A 119 17.75 2.36 -16.09
N LEU A 120 18.66 2.42 -15.12
CA LEU A 120 18.89 1.36 -14.14
C LEU A 120 18.68 1.91 -12.73
N PHE A 121 17.89 1.20 -11.94
CA PHE A 121 17.71 1.47 -10.52
C PHE A 121 18.28 0.31 -9.71
N ALA A 122 19.13 0.60 -8.73
CA ALA A 122 19.65 -0.37 -7.79
C ALA A 122 19.09 -0.10 -6.39
N PHE A 123 18.77 -1.19 -5.67
CA PHE A 123 18.21 -1.12 -4.34
C PHE A 123 19.08 -0.29 -3.38
N GLY A 124 18.41 0.33 -2.40
CA GLY A 124 19.06 1.19 -1.44
C GLY A 124 20.01 0.48 -0.50
N MET A 125 21.14 1.13 -0.22
CA MET A 125 22.08 0.66 0.78
C MET A 125 22.31 1.72 1.85
N ALA A 126 22.53 1.26 3.08
CA ALA A 126 22.92 2.14 4.17
C ALA A 126 24.35 2.63 3.96
N VAL A 127 24.52 3.95 3.97
CA VAL A 127 25.83 4.63 4.04
C VAL A 127 25.91 5.43 5.32
N THR A 128 27.12 5.65 5.80
CA THR A 128 27.34 6.43 7.04
C THR A 128 27.83 7.83 6.70
N SER A 129 27.33 8.84 7.42
CA SER A 129 27.82 10.21 7.31
C SER A 129 28.06 10.81 8.69
N SER A 130 29.23 11.44 8.87
CA SER A 130 29.62 12.18 10.07
C SER A 130 29.17 13.64 10.09
N ASP A 131 28.76 14.15 8.94
CA ASP A 131 28.54 15.59 8.73
C ASP A 131 27.09 16.00 8.95
N LEU A 132 26.20 15.02 9.14
CA LEU A 132 24.78 15.28 9.32
C LEU A 132 24.48 15.78 10.73
N PRO A 133 23.64 16.82 10.86
CA PRO A 133 23.12 17.24 12.15
C PRO A 133 22.44 16.04 12.83
N THR A 134 22.74 15.84 14.12
CA THR A 134 22.04 14.82 14.92
C THR A 134 20.56 15.17 14.95
N THR A 135 19.73 14.38 14.27
CA THR A 135 18.29 14.46 14.46
C THR A 135 17.99 14.13 15.91
N GLY A 136 17.41 15.09 16.65
CA GLY A 136 17.02 14.87 18.04
C GLY A 136 16.08 13.66 18.18
N PRO A 137 15.91 13.13 19.39
CA PRO A 137 15.12 11.91 19.66
C PRO A 137 13.67 11.93 19.15
N GLU A 138 13.15 13.10 18.75
CA GLU A 138 11.81 13.28 18.19
C GLU A 138 11.70 13.03 16.67
N ALA A 139 12.80 13.05 15.93
CA ALA A 139 12.83 12.90 14.47
C ALA A 139 13.21 11.47 14.00
N THR A 140 13.51 10.57 14.93
CA THR A 140 13.51 9.13 14.71
C THR A 140 12.05 8.67 14.65
N PRO A 141 11.62 7.87 13.65
CA PRO A 141 10.23 7.45 13.56
C PRO A 141 9.75 6.90 14.91
N ARG A 142 8.73 7.56 15.50
CA ARG A 142 8.11 7.26 16.82
C ARG A 142 7.71 5.79 17.01
N ILE A 143 7.70 5.05 15.91
CA ILE A 143 7.23 3.69 15.74
C ILE A 143 8.24 2.64 16.25
N ALA A 144 9.54 2.98 16.33
CA ALA A 144 10.54 2.12 16.98
C ALA A 144 10.32 1.94 18.50
N GLY A 145 9.34 2.63 19.09
CA GLY A 145 8.95 2.48 20.50
C GLY A 145 8.00 1.32 20.79
N ALA A 146 7.41 0.67 19.78
CA ALA A 146 6.39 -0.36 20.00
C ALA A 146 6.98 -1.75 20.36
N VAL A 147 8.27 -1.99 20.08
CA VAL A 147 8.93 -3.27 20.36
C VAL A 147 10.10 -3.08 21.32
N GLY A 148 9.82 -2.50 22.51
CA GLY A 148 10.45 -2.82 23.80
C GLY A 148 11.98 -2.74 24.00
N PHE A 149 12.80 -2.53 22.98
CA PHE A 149 14.26 -2.46 23.11
C PHE A 149 14.78 -1.27 22.31
N ARG A 150 14.87 -0.12 22.99
CA ARG A 150 15.89 0.87 22.65
C ARG A 150 17.15 0.45 23.38
N LEU A 151 18.15 -0.05 22.67
CA LEU A 151 19.50 0.19 23.17
C LEU A 151 19.63 1.73 23.20
N PRO A 152 19.93 2.35 24.36
CA PRO A 152 20.26 3.77 24.35
C PRO A 152 21.39 3.94 23.33
N GLN A 153 21.41 5.08 22.64
CA GLN A 153 22.49 5.43 21.73
C GLN A 153 23.76 5.62 22.60
N LEU A 154 24.36 4.51 23.02
CA LEU A 154 25.48 4.40 23.95
C LEU A 154 26.82 4.55 23.22
N LEU A 155 26.80 4.60 21.89
CA LEU A 155 27.97 4.89 21.08
C LEU A 155 28.09 6.41 20.92
N GLN A 156 29.07 7.00 21.59
CA GLN A 156 29.59 8.32 21.25
C GLN A 156 30.15 8.27 19.83
N GLY A 157 29.39 8.80 18.87
CA GLY A 157 29.81 8.88 17.47
C GLY A 157 28.84 9.74 16.66
N SER A 158 29.36 10.61 15.81
CA SER A 158 28.58 11.48 14.91
C SER A 158 28.09 10.77 13.65
N ALA A 159 28.58 9.56 13.37
CA ALA A 159 28.25 8.82 12.16
C ALA A 159 26.81 8.28 12.21
N GLN A 160 25.93 8.82 11.37
CA GLN A 160 24.55 8.35 11.23
C GLN A 160 24.38 7.49 9.97
N PRO A 161 23.67 6.35 10.05
CA PRO A 161 23.26 5.63 8.85
C PRO A 161 22.18 6.42 8.11
N ILE A 162 22.32 6.52 6.80
CA ILE A 162 21.35 7.11 5.88
C ILE A 162 21.14 6.20 4.68
N MET A 163 19.94 6.26 4.10
CA MET A 163 19.60 5.43 2.95
C MET A 163 20.03 6.13 1.65
N CYS A 164 20.88 5.46 0.87
CA CYS A 164 21.31 5.93 -0.45
C CYS A 164 20.82 4.98 -1.53
N PHE A 165 20.05 5.49 -2.50
CA PHE A 165 19.67 4.75 -3.69
C PHE A 165 20.66 5.02 -4.82
N PHE A 166 20.92 4.02 -5.66
CA PHE A 166 21.86 4.13 -6.76
C PHE A 166 21.15 4.01 -8.09
N VAL A 167 21.40 4.95 -9.00
CA VAL A 167 20.69 5.05 -10.27
C VAL A 167 21.64 5.36 -11.41
N SER A 168 21.27 5.00 -12.63
CA SER A 168 21.99 5.46 -13.82
C SER A 168 21.82 6.97 -14.02
N GLY A 169 22.77 7.60 -14.72
CA GLY A 169 22.79 9.06 -14.90
C GLY A 169 21.60 9.61 -15.69
N ASN A 170 20.96 8.79 -16.52
CA ASN A 170 19.75 9.14 -17.27
C ASN A 170 18.44 8.88 -16.50
N TYR A 171 18.48 8.37 -15.28
CA TYR A 171 17.28 7.98 -14.52
C TYR A 171 16.30 9.13 -14.28
N PHE A 172 16.79 10.26 -13.75
CA PHE A 172 15.95 11.43 -13.48
C PHE A 172 15.48 12.14 -14.77
N PRO A 173 16.37 12.36 -15.79
CA PRO A 173 15.94 12.88 -17.08
C PRO A 173 14.86 12.02 -17.76
N MET A 174 15.01 10.70 -17.76
CA MET A 174 14.06 9.76 -18.38
C MET A 174 12.67 9.85 -17.74
N LEU A 175 12.61 9.99 -16.42
CA LEU A 175 11.36 10.17 -15.66
C LEU A 175 10.78 11.59 -15.76
N GLY A 176 11.52 12.54 -16.34
CA GLY A 176 11.12 13.94 -16.46
C GLY A 176 11.14 14.68 -15.12
N ALA A 177 12.04 14.30 -14.21
CA ALA A 177 12.17 14.94 -12.91
C ALA A 177 12.68 16.37 -13.05
N THR A 178 12.18 17.27 -12.20
CA THR A 178 12.71 18.64 -12.06
C THR A 178 13.23 18.82 -10.64
N PRO A 179 14.44 19.37 -10.45
CA PRO A 179 14.98 19.60 -9.11
C PRO A 179 14.26 20.79 -8.46
N LEU A 180 14.07 20.76 -7.14
CA LEU A 180 13.64 21.94 -6.37
C LEU A 180 14.75 22.99 -6.30
N LEU A 181 16.00 22.53 -6.20
CA LEU A 181 17.18 23.38 -6.13
C LEU A 181 18.37 22.65 -6.76
N GLY A 182 19.29 23.38 -7.39
CA GLY A 182 20.46 22.81 -8.06
C GLY A 182 20.12 22.07 -9.35
N ARG A 183 20.78 20.95 -9.61
CA ARG A 183 20.58 20.09 -10.79
C ARG A 183 20.30 18.64 -10.40
N ILE A 184 19.65 17.91 -11.30
CA ILE A 184 19.53 16.44 -11.21
C ILE A 184 20.84 15.76 -11.62
N LEU A 185 20.94 14.45 -11.36
CA LEU A 185 22.01 13.62 -11.90
C LEU A 185 21.88 13.53 -13.43
N LEU A 186 23.03 13.52 -14.11
CA LEU A 186 23.16 13.47 -15.56
C LEU A 186 24.00 12.26 -15.99
N PRO A 187 23.95 11.83 -17.27
CA PRO A 187 24.81 10.77 -17.80
C PRO A 187 26.31 11.01 -17.59
N GLU A 188 26.74 12.27 -17.50
CA GLU A 188 28.13 12.67 -17.23
C GLU A 188 28.58 12.29 -15.81
N ASP A 189 27.65 12.26 -14.84
CA ASP A 189 27.93 11.87 -13.45
C ASP A 189 28.03 10.34 -13.29
N ASP A 190 27.53 9.58 -14.26
CA ASP A 190 27.49 8.10 -14.28
C ASP A 190 28.72 7.50 -14.99
N GLN A 191 29.80 8.27 -15.09
CA GLN A 191 31.08 7.80 -15.60
C GLN A 191 31.99 7.33 -14.46
N ALA A 192 32.80 6.31 -14.71
CA ALA A 192 33.68 5.72 -13.70
C ALA A 192 34.74 6.69 -13.12
N ASN A 193 35.05 7.77 -13.85
CA ASN A 193 36.00 8.81 -13.42
C ASN A 193 35.32 10.15 -13.09
N ALA A 194 33.98 10.18 -13.06
CA ALA A 194 33.25 11.40 -12.72
C ALA A 194 33.51 11.80 -11.26
N PRO A 195 33.52 13.11 -10.95
CA PRO A 195 33.55 13.57 -9.55
C PRO A 195 32.40 12.94 -8.74
N PRO A 196 32.63 12.49 -7.49
CA PRO A 196 31.57 11.93 -6.66
C PRO A 196 30.51 12.99 -6.32
N VAL A 197 29.29 12.73 -6.77
CA VAL A 197 28.13 13.62 -6.53
C VAL A 197 26.94 12.86 -5.98
N VAL A 198 26.10 13.55 -5.22
CA VAL A 198 24.82 13.04 -4.74
C VAL A 198 23.70 14.06 -4.94
N LEU A 199 22.50 13.53 -5.11
CA LEU A 199 21.27 14.29 -5.13
C LEU A 199 20.51 14.03 -3.83
N MET A 200 20.15 15.09 -3.11
CA MET A 200 19.48 14.95 -1.81
C MET A 200 17.96 14.89 -1.99
N SER A 201 17.28 14.00 -1.27
CA SER A 201 15.82 14.00 -1.29
C SER A 201 15.26 15.23 -0.57
N GLY A 202 14.21 15.84 -1.12
CA GLY A 202 13.55 17.01 -0.53
C GLY A 202 13.13 16.78 0.92
N ASN A 203 12.64 15.58 1.26
CA ASN A 203 12.23 15.20 2.61
C ASN A 203 13.40 15.28 3.62
N SER A 204 14.58 14.81 3.22
CA SER A 204 15.77 14.83 4.07
C SER A 204 16.37 16.22 4.17
N TRP A 205 16.32 17.01 3.11
CA TRP A 205 16.66 18.42 3.13
C TRP A 205 15.78 19.22 4.10
N GLN A 206 14.46 19.06 4.05
CA GLN A 206 13.53 19.74 4.96
C GLN A 206 13.71 19.28 6.41
N ARG A 207 13.83 17.96 6.63
CA ARG A 207 13.91 17.37 7.98
C ARG A 207 15.25 17.65 8.68
N ARG A 208 16.37 17.58 7.96
CA ARG A 208 17.72 17.64 8.56
C ARG A 208 18.37 19.00 8.43
N PHE A 209 18.05 19.74 7.37
CA PHE A 209 18.67 21.03 7.06
C PHE A 209 17.68 22.19 7.10
N HIS A 210 16.44 21.97 7.57
CA HIS A 210 15.41 23.01 7.68
C HIS A 210 15.21 23.83 6.40
N SER A 211 15.36 23.17 5.24
CA SER A 211 15.29 23.80 3.92
C SER A 211 16.36 24.88 3.66
N ASP A 212 17.57 24.75 4.23
CA ASP A 212 18.69 25.67 3.96
C ASP A 212 19.19 25.50 2.50
N PRO A 213 19.12 26.54 1.65
CA PRO A 213 19.59 26.46 0.26
C PRO A 213 21.10 26.25 0.12
N LYS A 214 21.90 26.52 1.17
CA LYS A 214 23.37 26.35 1.16
C LYS A 214 23.83 24.90 1.09
N VAL A 215 22.90 23.95 1.23
CA VAL A 215 23.19 22.52 1.09
C VAL A 215 23.65 22.17 -0.32
N VAL A 216 23.11 22.82 -1.35
CA VAL A 216 23.56 22.60 -2.74
C VAL A 216 24.96 23.21 -2.93
N GLY A 217 25.89 22.40 -3.43
CA GLY A 217 27.31 22.72 -3.56
C GLY A 217 28.14 22.38 -2.32
N SER A 218 27.50 22.00 -1.20
CA SER A 218 28.21 21.53 -0.01
C SER A 218 28.77 20.12 -0.22
N VAL A 219 29.81 19.79 0.55
CA VAL A 219 30.42 18.46 0.59
C VAL A 219 29.83 17.66 1.74
N LEU A 220 29.44 16.43 1.46
CA LEU A 220 28.98 15.43 2.41
C LEU A 220 29.91 14.22 2.37
N HIS A 221 30.49 13.84 3.51
CA HIS A 221 31.35 12.68 3.61
C HIS A 221 30.51 11.41 3.83
N LEU A 222 30.45 10.58 2.80
CA LEU A 222 29.77 9.28 2.83
C LEU A 222 30.81 8.17 2.94
N ASN A 223 30.75 7.39 4.01
CA ASN A 223 31.77 6.38 4.34
C ASN A 223 33.21 6.96 4.29
N GLY A 224 33.36 8.23 4.68
CA GLY A 224 34.64 8.96 4.64
C GLY A 224 35.03 9.52 3.27
N VAL A 225 34.24 9.31 2.22
CA VAL A 225 34.48 9.83 0.87
C VAL A 225 33.68 11.11 0.66
N ALA A 226 34.33 12.15 0.15
CA ALA A 226 33.68 13.44 -0.13
C ALA A 226 32.77 13.36 -1.37
N PHE A 227 31.47 13.63 -1.18
CA PHE A 227 30.48 13.77 -2.25
C PHE A 227 29.94 15.20 -2.27
N THR A 228 29.83 15.80 -3.46
CA THR A 228 29.19 17.11 -3.60
C THR A 228 27.68 16.95 -3.76
N VAL A 229 26.89 17.69 -2.99
CA VAL A 229 25.43 17.73 -3.16
C VAL A 229 25.09 18.61 -4.35
N VAL A 230 24.65 18.03 -5.46
CA VAL A 230 24.41 18.77 -6.72
C VAL A 230 23.01 19.34 -6.85
N GLY A 231 22.07 18.86 -6.06
CA GLY A 231 20.69 19.34 -6.08
C GLY A 231 19.77 18.63 -5.10
N ILE A 232 18.50 19.03 -5.14
CA ILE A 232 17.44 18.54 -4.26
C ILE A 232 16.25 18.08 -5.10
N THR A 233 15.73 16.87 -4.85
CA THR A 233 14.52 16.35 -5.51
C THR A 233 13.26 17.08 -5.02
N PRO A 234 12.12 16.98 -5.74
CA PRO A 234 10.81 17.28 -5.17
C PRO A 234 10.57 16.54 -3.85
N LEU A 235 9.72 17.14 -3.00
CA LEU A 235 9.20 16.47 -1.83
C LEU A 235 8.41 15.22 -2.26
N ASP A 236 8.55 14.14 -1.50
CA ASP A 236 7.87 12.86 -1.73
C ASP A 236 8.16 12.24 -3.11
N TYR A 237 9.33 12.56 -3.68
CA TYR A 237 9.74 12.04 -4.99
C TYR A 237 10.20 10.58 -4.90
N VAL A 238 9.28 9.65 -5.13
CA VAL A 238 9.51 8.19 -5.08
C VAL A 238 10.15 7.63 -6.36
N ALA A 239 9.98 8.31 -7.50
CA ALA A 239 10.42 7.84 -8.81
C ALA A 239 9.87 6.42 -9.14
N THR A 240 10.72 5.48 -9.55
CA THR A 240 10.37 4.06 -9.75
C THR A 240 10.55 3.20 -8.50
N ALA A 241 11.00 3.78 -7.39
CA ALA A 241 11.20 3.04 -6.14
C ALA A 241 9.88 2.82 -5.38
N SER A 242 10.00 2.26 -4.16
CA SER A 242 8.87 1.99 -3.24
C SER A 242 8.92 2.87 -1.97
N SER A 243 10.00 3.63 -1.78
CA SER A 243 10.19 4.59 -0.67
C SER A 243 11.10 5.72 -1.12
N VAL A 244 11.11 6.83 -0.36
CA VAL A 244 12.00 7.97 -0.62
C VAL A 244 13.29 7.77 0.20
N PRO A 245 14.46 7.70 -0.44
CA PRO A 245 15.74 7.58 0.26
C PRO A 245 16.17 8.93 0.83
N ASP A 246 17.22 8.97 1.64
CA ASP A 246 17.84 10.25 2.04
C ASP A 246 18.61 10.88 0.88
N LEU A 247 19.31 10.04 0.11
CA LEU A 247 20.19 10.43 -0.99
C LEU A 247 20.01 9.53 -2.22
N TRP A 248 20.36 10.08 -3.37
CA TRP A 248 20.51 9.37 -4.63
C TRP A 248 21.92 9.59 -5.17
N ALA A 249 22.56 8.54 -5.66
CA ALA A 249 23.90 8.59 -6.23
C ALA A 249 23.98 7.84 -7.57
N PRO A 250 24.91 8.18 -8.48
CA PRO A 250 25.19 7.38 -9.66
C PRO A 250 25.65 5.95 -9.30
N ILE A 251 25.38 4.95 -10.13
CA ILE A 251 25.79 3.56 -9.86
C ILE A 251 27.32 3.41 -9.61
N PRO A 252 28.20 4.08 -10.38
CA PRO A 252 29.64 4.08 -10.14
C PRO A 252 30.06 4.63 -8.77
N ALA A 253 29.21 5.40 -8.07
CA ALA A 253 29.48 5.84 -6.71
C ALA A 253 29.70 4.67 -5.74
N LYS A 254 29.12 3.49 -6.04
CA LYS A 254 29.38 2.25 -5.30
C LYS A 254 30.87 1.87 -5.29
N ILE A 255 31.61 2.21 -6.36
CA ILE A 255 33.06 1.98 -6.44
C ILE A 255 33.79 2.89 -5.44
N ALA A 256 33.47 4.18 -5.45
CA ALA A 256 34.06 5.15 -4.53
C ALA A 256 33.79 4.78 -3.06
N LEU A 257 32.59 4.28 -2.77
CA LEU A 257 32.17 3.81 -1.45
C LEU A 257 32.72 2.42 -1.07
N GLY A 258 33.59 1.82 -1.89
CA GLY A 258 34.18 0.51 -1.60
C GLY A 258 33.19 -0.66 -1.58
N MET A 259 31.99 -0.48 -2.14
CA MET A 259 30.92 -1.48 -2.13
C MET A 259 31.08 -2.54 -3.21
N LEU A 260 31.76 -2.18 -4.30
CA LEU A 260 32.11 -3.06 -5.40
C LEU A 260 33.35 -2.53 -6.13
N THR A 261 34.10 -3.42 -6.74
CA THR A 261 35.24 -3.09 -7.59
C THR A 261 34.79 -2.78 -9.01
N ARG A 262 35.62 -2.08 -9.80
CA ARG A 262 35.36 -1.89 -11.24
C ARG A 262 35.15 -3.22 -11.96
N HIS A 263 35.98 -4.23 -11.63
CA HIS A 263 35.88 -5.56 -12.21
C HIS A 263 34.53 -6.22 -11.89
N GLU A 264 34.02 -6.07 -10.67
CA GLU A 264 32.69 -6.58 -10.30
C GLU A 264 31.57 -5.82 -11.00
N LEU A 265 31.68 -4.51 -11.19
CA LEU A 265 30.68 -3.75 -11.97
C LEU A 265 30.61 -4.23 -13.42
N GLU A 266 31.77 -4.53 -14.01
CA GLU A 266 31.90 -4.98 -15.40
C GLU A 266 31.61 -6.48 -15.56
N ASN A 267 31.36 -7.20 -14.47
CA ASN A 267 31.08 -8.63 -14.48
C ASN A 267 29.59 -8.90 -14.66
N ARG A 268 29.22 -9.60 -15.74
CA ARG A 268 27.83 -10.00 -16.02
C ARG A 268 27.19 -10.93 -14.99
N LEU A 269 28.01 -11.58 -14.16
CA LEU A 269 27.53 -12.45 -13.08
C LEU A 269 27.17 -11.66 -11.82
N VAL A 270 27.53 -10.37 -11.74
CA VAL A 270 27.27 -9.52 -10.59
C VAL A 270 26.04 -8.65 -10.88
N MET A 271 25.01 -8.84 -10.06
CA MET A 271 23.74 -8.14 -10.23
C MET A 271 23.83 -6.69 -9.76
N ALA A 272 23.39 -5.78 -10.62
CA ALA A 272 23.48 -4.34 -10.40
C ALA A 272 22.12 -3.72 -10.06
N GLY A 273 21.03 -4.10 -10.74
CA GLY A 273 19.71 -3.53 -10.48
C GLY A 273 18.62 -3.91 -11.48
N PHE A 274 17.55 -3.12 -11.49
CA PHE A 274 16.36 -3.28 -12.32
C PHE A 274 16.29 -2.19 -13.39
N PRO A 275 16.32 -2.57 -14.68
CA PRO A 275 16.10 -1.61 -15.74
C PRO A 275 14.64 -1.16 -15.80
N THR A 276 14.44 0.14 -16.01
CA THR A 276 13.15 0.74 -16.33
C THR A 276 13.34 1.69 -17.50
N GLY A 277 12.47 1.62 -18.49
CA GLY A 277 12.57 2.42 -19.70
C GLY A 277 11.24 3.00 -20.13
N ARG A 278 11.32 3.94 -21.06
CA ARG A 278 10.17 4.58 -21.68
C ARG A 278 10.01 4.11 -23.11
N LEU A 279 8.88 3.50 -23.43
CA LEU A 279 8.52 3.10 -24.78
C LEU A 279 8.43 4.31 -25.71
N LYS A 280 8.89 4.14 -26.96
CA LYS A 280 8.68 5.15 -28.00
C LYS A 280 7.20 5.27 -28.35
N GLN A 281 6.83 6.42 -28.88
CA GLN A 281 5.47 6.64 -29.38
C GLN A 281 5.14 5.59 -30.45
N GLY A 282 4.05 4.84 -30.24
CA GLY A 282 3.60 3.77 -31.13
C GLY A 282 4.19 2.38 -30.87
N ALA A 283 5.17 2.24 -29.95
CA ALA A 283 5.68 0.93 -29.53
C ALA A 283 4.79 0.33 -28.43
N SER A 284 4.42 -0.94 -28.56
CA SER A 284 3.68 -1.67 -27.53
C SER A 284 4.60 -2.46 -26.59
N LEU A 285 4.08 -2.87 -25.42
CA LEU A 285 4.79 -3.80 -24.52
C LEU A 285 5.14 -5.12 -25.22
N LEU A 286 4.28 -5.59 -26.15
CA LEU A 286 4.52 -6.82 -26.91
C LEU A 286 5.66 -6.66 -27.90
N ASP A 287 5.77 -5.50 -28.55
CA ASP A 287 6.87 -5.20 -29.47
C ASP A 287 8.20 -5.14 -28.70
N ALA A 288 8.22 -4.45 -27.57
CA ALA A 288 9.38 -4.39 -26.68
C ALA A 288 9.76 -5.77 -26.14
N GLN A 289 8.78 -6.60 -25.75
CA GLN A 289 9.02 -7.97 -25.32
C GLN A 289 9.65 -8.80 -26.45
N ALA A 290 9.10 -8.74 -27.66
CA ALA A 290 9.63 -9.48 -28.81
C ALA A 290 11.07 -9.05 -29.14
N GLU A 291 11.34 -7.74 -29.16
CA GLU A 291 12.67 -7.20 -29.41
C GLU A 291 13.68 -7.62 -28.34
N LEU A 292 13.36 -7.41 -27.05
CA LEU A 292 14.27 -7.76 -25.95
C LEU A 292 14.51 -9.27 -25.87
N SER A 293 13.55 -10.10 -26.31
CA SER A 293 13.73 -11.55 -26.41
C SER A 293 14.75 -11.93 -27.49
N VAL A 294 14.77 -11.21 -28.61
CA VAL A 294 15.79 -11.39 -29.67
C VAL A 294 17.16 -10.95 -29.15
N LEU A 295 17.26 -9.79 -28.50
CA LEU A 295 18.51 -9.31 -27.90
C LEU A 295 19.03 -10.27 -26.81
N ALA A 296 18.15 -10.82 -25.98
CA ALA A 296 18.51 -11.85 -25.01
C ALA A 296 19.05 -13.12 -25.69
N ALA A 297 18.43 -13.56 -26.79
CA ALA A 297 18.92 -14.70 -27.56
C ALA A 297 20.30 -14.43 -28.20
N GLN A 298 20.53 -13.21 -28.71
CA GLN A 298 21.84 -12.80 -29.23
C GLN A 298 22.90 -12.78 -28.13
N LEU A 299 22.59 -12.23 -26.97
CA LEU A 299 23.51 -12.19 -25.84
C LEU A 299 23.92 -13.61 -25.39
N ARG A 300 22.95 -14.55 -25.30
CA ARG A 300 23.22 -15.97 -25.01
C ARG A 300 24.17 -16.63 -26.01
N THR A 301 24.10 -16.27 -27.30
CA THR A 301 25.03 -16.82 -28.30
C THR A 301 26.44 -16.29 -28.16
N GLN A 302 26.60 -15.06 -27.63
CA GLN A 302 27.91 -14.43 -27.43
C GLN A 302 28.57 -14.86 -26.11
N TYR A 303 27.78 -15.20 -25.09
CA TYR A 303 28.24 -15.58 -23.75
C TYR A 303 27.63 -16.94 -23.32
N PRO A 304 28.21 -18.07 -23.74
CA PRO A 304 27.59 -19.40 -23.59
C PRO A 304 27.62 -20.05 -22.19
N GLU A 305 28.23 -19.40 -21.19
CA GLU A 305 28.30 -19.83 -19.77
C GLU A 305 27.32 -19.00 -18.90
N PRO A 306 27.01 -19.40 -17.65
CA PRO A 306 25.70 -19.65 -16.99
C PRO A 306 24.39 -18.93 -17.45
N GLU A 307 24.39 -18.12 -18.49
CA GLU A 307 23.25 -17.36 -19.02
C GLU A 307 22.24 -18.22 -19.84
N ARG A 308 22.46 -19.54 -19.92
CA ARG A 308 21.69 -20.46 -20.78
C ARG A 308 20.18 -20.49 -20.53
N SER A 309 19.74 -20.11 -19.34
CA SER A 309 18.31 -20.08 -18.95
C SER A 309 17.74 -18.67 -18.77
N MET A 310 18.50 -17.62 -19.10
CA MET A 310 18.06 -16.23 -18.92
C MET A 310 17.14 -15.79 -20.05
N SER A 311 15.87 -15.60 -19.71
CA SER A 311 14.89 -14.89 -20.52
C SER A 311 14.68 -13.49 -19.96
N VAL A 312 13.92 -12.67 -20.69
CA VAL A 312 13.59 -11.31 -20.27
C VAL A 312 12.08 -11.19 -20.28
N SER A 313 11.51 -10.52 -19.27
CA SER A 313 10.11 -10.11 -19.26
C SER A 313 10.00 -8.60 -19.24
N VAL A 314 9.04 -8.08 -19.99
CA VAL A 314 8.71 -6.66 -20.09
C VAL A 314 7.29 -6.49 -19.57
N VAL A 315 7.15 -5.71 -18.51
CA VAL A 315 5.84 -5.43 -17.90
C VAL A 315 5.63 -3.93 -17.82
N SER A 316 4.37 -3.52 -17.76
CA SER A 316 4.05 -2.11 -17.51
C SER A 316 4.70 -1.66 -16.19
N ALA A 317 5.23 -0.44 -16.16
CA ALA A 317 5.72 0.22 -14.94
C ALA A 317 4.87 1.45 -14.57
N ARG A 318 3.64 1.49 -15.07
CA ARG A 318 2.69 2.60 -14.83
C ARG A 318 2.39 2.79 -13.34
N ASN A 319 2.36 1.71 -12.56
CA ASN A 319 1.91 1.69 -11.17
C ASN A 319 2.98 1.07 -10.25
N ASN A 320 2.76 1.12 -8.94
CA ASN A 320 3.74 0.64 -7.96
C ASN A 320 3.88 -0.89 -7.88
N LEU A 321 2.84 -1.62 -8.30
CA LEU A 321 2.73 -3.08 -8.13
C LEU A 321 2.66 -3.87 -9.45
N SER A 322 2.98 -3.25 -10.59
CA SER A 322 2.80 -3.87 -11.91
C SER A 322 3.78 -5.01 -12.23
N GLY A 323 4.76 -5.27 -11.35
CA GLY A 323 5.64 -6.45 -11.35
C GLY A 323 5.51 -7.30 -10.08
N LEU A 324 4.33 -7.35 -9.46
CA LEU A 324 4.07 -8.30 -8.37
C LEU A 324 3.98 -9.73 -8.91
N ASP A 325 4.49 -10.69 -8.13
CA ASP A 325 4.23 -12.09 -8.40
C ASP A 325 2.71 -12.40 -8.37
N PRO A 326 2.24 -13.34 -9.20
CA PRO A 326 0.82 -13.73 -9.24
C PRO A 326 0.23 -14.09 -7.87
N GLU A 327 1.05 -14.60 -6.95
CA GLU A 327 0.63 -14.96 -5.58
C GLU A 327 0.24 -13.73 -4.74
N ALA A 328 0.92 -12.60 -4.92
CA ALA A 328 0.60 -11.37 -4.20
C ALA A 328 -0.76 -10.79 -4.64
N TRP A 329 -1.14 -11.00 -5.90
CA TRP A 329 -2.46 -10.64 -6.40
C TRP A 329 -3.58 -11.42 -5.72
N ALA A 330 -3.34 -12.69 -5.33
CA ALA A 330 -4.32 -13.47 -4.59
C ALA A 330 -4.60 -12.85 -3.20
N VAL A 331 -3.55 -12.35 -2.52
CA VAL A 331 -3.67 -11.66 -1.23
C VAL A 331 -4.46 -10.35 -1.38
N VAL A 332 -4.12 -9.55 -2.39
CA VAL A 332 -4.83 -8.30 -2.68
C VAL A 332 -6.30 -8.55 -3.01
N ALA A 333 -6.59 -9.54 -3.87
CA ALA A 333 -7.94 -9.93 -4.23
C ALA A 333 -8.73 -10.43 -3.01
N ALA A 334 -8.12 -11.24 -2.14
CA ALA A 334 -8.74 -11.71 -0.91
C ALA A 334 -9.07 -10.54 0.04
N ALA A 335 -8.16 -9.58 0.20
CA ALA A 335 -8.37 -8.40 1.05
C ALA A 335 -9.53 -7.52 0.53
N VAL A 336 -9.55 -7.20 -0.77
CA VAL A 336 -10.63 -6.42 -1.40
C VAL A 336 -11.97 -7.16 -1.30
N THR A 337 -11.98 -8.47 -1.52
CA THR A 337 -13.18 -9.31 -1.42
C THR A 337 -13.74 -9.34 0.00
N ALA A 338 -12.88 -9.55 1.00
CA ALA A 338 -13.29 -9.61 2.41
C ALA A 338 -13.94 -8.28 2.86
N VAL A 339 -13.39 -7.16 2.41
CA VAL A 339 -13.83 -5.82 2.84
C VAL A 339 -15.09 -5.39 2.10
N THR A 340 -15.22 -5.78 0.83
CA THR A 340 -16.47 -5.63 0.08
C THR A 340 -17.60 -6.44 0.76
N LEU A 341 -17.32 -7.67 1.19
CA LEU A 341 -18.28 -8.50 1.92
C LEU A 341 -18.66 -7.87 3.26
N LEU A 342 -17.69 -7.31 3.99
CA LEU A 342 -17.93 -6.58 5.24
C LEU A 342 -18.91 -5.41 5.04
N LEU A 343 -18.74 -4.62 3.97
CA LEU A 343 -19.67 -3.53 3.64
C LEU A 343 -21.07 -4.04 3.32
N LEU A 344 -21.19 -5.14 2.57
CA LEU A 344 -22.49 -5.77 2.27
C LEU A 344 -23.19 -6.25 3.54
N ILE A 345 -22.45 -6.85 4.47
CA ILE A 345 -22.99 -7.28 5.78
C ILE A 345 -23.45 -6.07 6.59
N ALA A 346 -22.68 -4.98 6.61
CA ALA A 346 -23.09 -3.74 7.29
C ALA A 346 -24.40 -3.18 6.70
N CYS A 347 -24.55 -3.20 5.38
CA CYS A 347 -25.77 -2.78 4.70
C CYS A 347 -26.96 -3.71 5.01
N ALA A 348 -26.76 -5.03 5.00
CA ALA A 348 -27.78 -6.03 5.33
C ALA A 348 -28.24 -5.93 6.79
N ASN A 349 -27.33 -5.61 7.71
CA ASN A 349 -27.65 -5.32 9.11
C ASN A 349 -28.60 -4.13 9.23
N VAL A 350 -28.24 -2.99 8.62
CA VAL A 350 -29.07 -1.79 8.69
C VAL A 350 -30.42 -2.00 8.00
N ALA A 351 -30.45 -2.73 6.89
CA ALA A 351 -31.69 -3.14 6.24
C ALA A 351 -32.61 -3.93 7.17
N SER A 352 -32.07 -4.94 7.85
CA SER A 352 -32.81 -5.77 8.80
C SER A 352 -33.38 -4.97 9.96
N LEU A 353 -32.62 -3.99 10.46
CA LEU A 353 -33.05 -3.06 11.50
C LEU A 353 -34.15 -2.10 11.01
N LEU A 354 -33.99 -1.52 9.82
CA LEU A 354 -35.01 -0.66 9.19
C LEU A 354 -36.31 -1.40 8.92
N LEU A 355 -36.22 -2.65 8.45
CA LEU A 355 -37.36 -3.54 8.25
C LEU A 355 -38.08 -3.83 9.59
N ALA A 356 -37.34 -4.18 10.65
CA ALA A 356 -37.92 -4.41 11.98
C ALA A 356 -38.67 -3.16 12.49
N ARG A 357 -38.09 -1.98 12.28
CA ARG A 357 -38.69 -0.70 12.66
C ARG A 357 -39.91 -0.35 11.82
N ALA A 358 -39.91 -0.64 10.51
CA ALA A 358 -41.06 -0.44 9.64
C ALA A 358 -42.26 -1.31 10.07
N VAL A 359 -42.00 -2.56 10.49
CA VAL A 359 -43.03 -3.45 11.05
C VAL A 359 -43.58 -2.90 12.37
N ALA A 360 -42.72 -2.43 13.28
CA ALA A 360 -43.16 -1.82 14.53
C ALA A 360 -44.00 -0.54 14.32
N ARG A 361 -43.72 0.24 13.25
CA ARG A 361 -44.44 1.45 12.87
C ARG A 361 -45.65 1.19 11.96
N ARG A 362 -46.02 -0.06 11.70
CA ARG A 362 -47.11 -0.41 10.78
C ARG A 362 -48.46 0.21 11.17
N LYS A 363 -48.80 0.22 12.47
CA LYS A 363 -50.03 0.86 12.98
C LYS A 363 -50.04 2.37 12.74
N GLU A 364 -48.92 3.06 12.99
CA GLU A 364 -48.76 4.51 12.72
C GLU A 364 -48.94 4.82 11.23
N ILE A 365 -48.34 4.01 10.36
CA ILE A 365 -48.41 4.17 8.90
C ILE A 365 -49.84 3.94 8.39
N ALA A 366 -50.54 2.93 8.91
CA ALA A 366 -51.93 2.64 8.57
C ALA A 366 -52.88 3.78 8.97
N VAL A 367 -52.71 4.36 10.16
CA VAL A 367 -53.50 5.53 10.60
C VAL A 367 -53.25 6.74 9.71
N ARG A 368 -52.00 7.00 9.30
CA ARG A 368 -51.70 8.11 8.37
C ARG A 368 -52.31 7.92 6.99
N LEU A 369 -52.28 6.69 6.46
CA LEU A 369 -52.94 6.36 5.20
C LEU A 369 -54.46 6.53 5.31
N ALA A 370 -55.07 6.12 6.44
CA ALA A 370 -56.49 6.31 6.71
C ALA A 370 -56.90 7.79 6.84
N LEU A 371 -56.01 8.64 7.37
CA LEU A 371 -56.17 10.11 7.42
C LEU A 371 -55.91 10.81 6.06
N GLY A 372 -55.66 10.06 4.99
CA GLY A 372 -55.50 10.59 3.63
C GLY A 372 -54.08 10.99 3.23
N ALA A 373 -53.05 10.58 3.98
CA ALA A 373 -51.67 10.84 3.57
C ALA A 373 -51.31 10.08 2.29
N GLY A 374 -50.82 10.78 1.26
CA GLY A 374 -50.39 10.14 0.02
C GLY A 374 -49.19 9.22 0.21
N ARG A 375 -49.19 8.05 -0.45
CA ARG A 375 -48.06 7.10 -0.50
C ARG A 375 -46.69 7.74 -0.79
N PRO A 376 -46.53 8.70 -1.73
CA PRO A 376 -45.24 9.35 -1.96
C PRO A 376 -44.74 10.17 -0.76
N ARG A 377 -45.63 10.70 0.10
CA ARG A 377 -45.22 11.42 1.32
C ARG A 377 -44.54 10.47 2.32
N LEU A 378 -45.10 9.27 2.48
CA LEU A 378 -44.56 8.24 3.39
C LEU A 378 -43.23 7.67 2.87
N LEU A 379 -43.14 7.41 1.56
CA LEU A 379 -41.90 6.94 0.94
C LEU A 379 -40.78 7.97 1.07
N ARG A 380 -41.06 9.25 0.79
CA ARG A 380 -40.05 10.32 0.92
C ARG A 380 -39.59 10.49 2.36
N GLN A 381 -40.49 10.40 3.33
CA GLN A 381 -40.16 10.47 4.74
C GLN A 381 -39.19 9.35 5.16
N LEU A 382 -39.46 8.10 4.77
CA LEU A 382 -38.58 6.96 5.08
C LEU A 382 -37.22 7.07 4.36
N LEU A 383 -37.21 7.55 3.11
CA LEU A 383 -35.98 7.86 2.39
C LEU A 383 -35.16 8.93 3.09
N THR A 384 -35.81 9.98 3.61
CA THR A 384 -35.14 11.06 4.35
C THR A 384 -34.51 10.54 5.64
N GLU A 385 -35.19 9.65 6.38
CA GLU A 385 -34.62 8.97 7.56
C GLU A 385 -33.38 8.13 7.20
N SER A 386 -33.43 7.35 6.12
CA SER A 386 -32.28 6.54 5.66
C SER A 386 -31.11 7.39 5.17
N ILE A 387 -31.37 8.46 4.42
CA ILE A 387 -30.32 9.37 3.93
C ILE A 387 -29.63 10.05 5.10
N LEU A 388 -30.37 10.53 6.10
CA LEU A 388 -29.81 11.11 7.33
C LEU A 388 -28.89 10.12 8.07
N LEU A 389 -29.28 8.85 8.18
CA LEU A 389 -28.45 7.80 8.78
C LEU A 389 -27.16 7.58 7.97
N SER A 390 -27.25 7.47 6.65
CA SER A 390 -26.09 7.30 5.78
C SER A 390 -25.15 8.50 5.83
N LEU A 391 -25.67 9.72 5.92
CA LEU A 391 -24.85 10.93 6.07
C LEU A 391 -24.11 10.96 7.41
N LEU A 392 -24.78 10.62 8.52
CA LEU A 392 -24.14 10.52 9.84
C LEU A 392 -23.07 9.41 9.86
N ALA A 393 -23.36 8.27 9.24
CA ALA A 393 -22.41 7.18 9.11
C ALA A 393 -21.20 7.57 8.25
N GLY A 394 -21.42 8.28 7.13
CA GLY A 394 -20.33 8.78 6.28
C GLY A 394 -19.47 9.83 7.00
N ALA A 395 -20.10 10.74 7.75
CA ALA A 395 -19.41 11.77 8.53
C ALA A 395 -18.51 11.17 9.63
N LEU A 396 -18.92 10.05 10.24
CA LEU A 396 -18.09 9.31 11.19
C LEU A 396 -17.10 8.35 10.50
N GLY A 397 -17.48 7.76 9.37
CA GLY A 397 -16.67 6.78 8.64
C GLY A 397 -15.44 7.41 7.99
N LEU A 398 -15.50 8.66 7.55
CA LEU A 398 -14.38 9.37 6.93
C LEU A 398 -13.17 9.57 7.87
N PRO A 399 -13.32 10.16 9.08
CA PRO A 399 -12.20 10.25 10.02
C PRO A 399 -11.72 8.87 10.48
N LEU A 400 -12.64 7.89 10.58
CA LEU A 400 -12.29 6.49 10.86
C LEU A 400 -11.41 5.89 9.76
N ALA A 401 -11.71 6.14 8.48
CA ALA A 401 -10.90 5.69 7.36
C ALA A 401 -9.49 6.29 7.43
N GLY A 402 -9.39 7.60 7.66
CA GLY A 402 -8.10 8.28 7.82
C GLY A 402 -7.30 7.72 9.00
N TRP A 403 -7.95 7.47 10.13
CA TRP A 403 -7.32 6.88 11.31
C TRP A 403 -6.84 5.44 11.07
N MET A 404 -7.67 4.59 10.46
CA MET A 404 -7.31 3.21 10.14
C MET A 404 -6.17 3.12 9.13
N LEU A 405 -6.20 4.00 8.12
CA LEU A 405 -5.13 4.09 7.15
C LEU A 405 -3.82 4.54 7.79
N HIS A 406 -3.88 5.54 8.69
CA HIS A 406 -2.72 5.96 9.45
C HIS A 406 -2.15 4.82 10.31
N LEU A 407 -2.99 4.05 11.00
CA LEU A 407 -2.57 2.86 11.75
C LEU A 407 -1.91 1.82 10.85
N LEU A 408 -2.47 1.58 9.66
CA LEU A 408 -1.90 0.64 8.69
C LEU A 408 -0.48 1.08 8.24
N ILE A 409 -0.32 2.36 7.91
CA ILE A 409 0.99 2.92 7.53
C ILE A 409 1.98 2.82 8.69
N VAL A 410 1.53 3.11 9.91
CA VAL A 410 2.34 3.02 11.12
C VAL A 410 2.80 1.58 11.38
N GLU A 411 1.92 0.60 11.24
CA GLU A 411 2.29 -0.81 11.43
C GLU A 411 3.20 -1.35 10.32
N ILE A 412 2.98 -0.96 9.06
CA ILE A 412 3.91 -1.34 7.98
C ILE A 412 5.29 -0.72 8.22
N ALA A 413 5.34 0.54 8.67
CA ALA A 413 6.58 1.21 9.02
C ALA A 413 7.23 0.67 10.31
N SER A 414 6.48 0.00 11.20
CA SER A 414 6.99 -0.64 12.41
C SER A 414 7.70 -1.96 12.09
N ALA A 415 7.18 -2.68 11.10
CA ALA A 415 7.71 -3.95 10.64
C ALA A 415 8.95 -3.80 9.75
N LEU A 416 9.13 -2.64 9.10
CA LEU A 416 10.31 -2.34 8.28
C LEU A 416 11.41 -1.70 9.14
N PRO A 417 12.67 -2.13 9.03
CA PRO A 417 13.76 -1.52 9.78
C PRO A 417 13.88 -0.01 9.48
N SER A 418 14.14 0.80 10.51
CA SER A 418 14.11 2.28 10.45
C SER A 418 15.04 2.92 9.41
N PHE A 419 16.02 2.18 8.89
CA PHE A 419 16.92 2.65 7.84
C PHE A 419 16.33 2.54 6.42
N TRP A 420 15.18 1.89 6.20
CA TRP A 420 14.58 1.68 4.86
C TRP A 420 13.91 2.94 4.25
N GLY A 421 14.08 4.09 4.89
CA GLY A 421 13.55 5.38 4.45
C GLY A 421 12.10 5.63 4.89
N THR A 422 11.53 6.74 4.45
CA THR A 422 10.10 7.04 4.66
C THR A 422 9.28 6.47 3.52
N ILE A 423 8.24 5.70 3.84
CA ILE A 423 7.22 5.32 2.87
C ILE A 423 6.45 6.59 2.51
N ALA A 424 6.78 7.21 1.38
CA ALA A 424 6.01 8.30 0.81
C ALA A 424 4.94 7.72 -0.13
N LEU A 425 4.06 6.92 0.44
CA LEU A 425 2.80 6.61 -0.22
C LEU A 425 1.88 7.79 0.12
N GLU A 426 1.66 8.67 -0.85
CA GLU A 426 0.72 9.79 -0.74
C GLU A 426 -0.71 9.23 -0.74
N ILE A 427 -1.09 8.63 0.40
CA ILE A 427 -2.41 8.04 0.60
C ILE A 427 -3.29 9.14 1.18
N SER A 428 -3.50 10.19 0.40
CA SER A 428 -4.55 11.16 0.69
C SER A 428 -5.90 10.49 0.41
N PRO A 429 -6.86 10.53 1.36
CA PRO A 429 -8.21 10.05 1.10
C PRO A 429 -8.80 10.78 -0.11
N ASP A 430 -8.96 10.07 -1.24
CA ASP A 430 -9.56 10.67 -2.43
C ASP A 430 -11.06 10.83 -2.21
N ILE A 431 -11.55 12.07 -2.36
CA ILE A 431 -12.97 12.41 -2.24
C ILE A 431 -13.83 11.57 -3.19
N ARG A 432 -13.28 11.08 -4.31
CA ARG A 432 -13.95 10.20 -5.28
C ARG A 432 -14.20 8.81 -4.68
N ILE A 433 -13.22 8.23 -3.98
CA ILE A 433 -13.36 6.92 -3.33
C ILE A 433 -14.37 7.01 -2.18
N PHE A 434 -14.33 8.11 -1.44
CA PHE A 434 -15.33 8.40 -0.42
C PHE A 434 -16.73 8.58 -1.03
N ALA A 435 -16.88 9.40 -2.07
CA ALA A 435 -18.16 9.63 -2.74
C ALA A 435 -18.72 8.33 -3.32
N TYR A 436 -17.88 7.49 -3.92
CA TYR A 436 -18.26 6.17 -4.41
C TYR A 436 -18.75 5.27 -3.26
N THR A 437 -17.99 5.16 -2.18
CA THR A 437 -18.35 4.30 -1.03
C THR A 437 -19.63 4.81 -0.33
N LEU A 438 -19.80 6.13 -0.23
CA LEU A 438 -21.00 6.78 0.29
C LEU A 438 -22.20 6.52 -0.63
N LEU A 439 -22.04 6.62 -1.95
CA LEU A 439 -23.08 6.34 -2.93
C LEU A 439 -23.51 4.87 -2.89
N VAL A 440 -22.55 3.94 -2.82
CA VAL A 440 -22.84 2.49 -2.69
C VAL A 440 -23.57 2.21 -1.38
N SER A 441 -23.17 2.85 -0.28
CA SER A 441 -23.81 2.67 1.04
C SER A 441 -25.21 3.28 1.10
N CYS A 442 -25.39 4.47 0.54
CA CYS A 442 -26.70 5.10 0.36
C CYS A 442 -27.59 4.26 -0.55
N GLY A 443 -27.05 3.78 -1.67
CA GLY A 443 -27.74 2.92 -2.63
C GLY A 443 -28.19 1.61 -2.01
N ALA A 444 -27.34 0.94 -1.24
CA ALA A 444 -27.68 -0.27 -0.50
C ALA A 444 -28.71 0.02 0.60
N GLY A 445 -28.53 1.08 1.39
CA GLY A 445 -29.49 1.51 2.42
C GLY A 445 -30.87 1.85 1.85
N ILE A 446 -30.91 2.48 0.67
CA ILE A 446 -32.15 2.77 -0.07
C ILE A 446 -32.74 1.48 -0.63
N ALA A 447 -31.98 0.66 -1.36
CA ALA A 447 -32.48 -0.56 -1.99
C ALA A 447 -33.10 -1.52 -0.96
N PHE A 448 -32.40 -1.74 0.15
CA PHE A 448 -32.87 -2.64 1.19
C PHE A 448 -33.84 -1.99 2.20
N GLY A 449 -33.84 -0.66 2.35
CA GLY A 449 -34.78 0.08 3.20
C GLY A 449 -36.11 0.43 2.50
N LEU A 450 -36.12 0.55 1.18
CA LEU A 450 -37.29 0.90 0.37
C LEU A 450 -38.17 -0.32 0.08
N ALA A 451 -37.59 -1.52 -0.07
CA ALA A 451 -38.35 -2.75 -0.27
C ALA A 451 -39.39 -3.02 0.86
N PRO A 452 -39.05 -2.86 2.15
CA PRO A 452 -40.00 -2.89 3.26
C PRO A 452 -41.06 -1.79 3.19
N ALA A 453 -40.65 -0.56 2.88
CA ALA A 453 -41.53 0.62 2.83
C ALA A 453 -42.62 0.47 1.77
N LEU A 454 -42.24 0.00 0.59
CA LEU A 454 -43.15 -0.29 -0.51
C LEU A 454 -44.11 -1.43 -0.14
N GLN A 455 -43.62 -2.48 0.53
CA GLN A 455 -44.46 -3.60 0.97
C GLN A 455 -45.44 -3.21 2.09
N ALA A 456 -45.05 -2.36 3.04
CA ALA A 456 -45.93 -1.84 4.09
C ALA A 456 -47.01 -0.90 3.52
N SER A 457 -46.71 -0.16 2.44
CA SER A 457 -47.71 0.70 1.77
C SER A 457 -48.75 -0.08 0.96
N LYS A 458 -48.45 -1.34 0.61
CA LYS A 458 -49.34 -2.24 -0.16
C LYS A 458 -50.28 -3.06 0.73
N SER A 459 -50.08 -3.10 2.05
CA SER A 459 -51.02 -3.83 2.93
C SER A 459 -52.33 -3.07 3.06
N ASP A 460 -53.42 -3.71 2.67
CA ASP A 460 -54.76 -3.16 2.66
C ASP A 460 -55.16 -2.67 4.07
N VAL A 461 -55.64 -1.43 4.19
CA VAL A 461 -55.92 -0.76 5.47
C VAL A 461 -56.96 -1.55 6.28
N ASN A 462 -57.91 -2.19 5.57
CA ASN A 462 -58.92 -3.07 6.18
C ASN A 462 -58.35 -4.38 6.75
N SER A 463 -57.24 -4.88 6.19
CA SER A 463 -56.57 -6.09 6.69
C SER A 463 -55.72 -5.82 7.94
N ALA A 464 -55.15 -4.61 8.05
CA ALA A 464 -54.30 -4.23 9.19
C ALA A 464 -55.09 -3.90 10.47
N LEU A 465 -56.37 -3.50 10.33
CA LEU A 465 -57.28 -3.20 11.45
C LEU A 465 -58.06 -4.44 11.94
N LYS A 466 -58.16 -5.50 11.12
CA LYS A 466 -58.85 -6.76 11.44
C LYS A 466 -57.92 -7.90 11.92
N GLU A 467 -56.66 -7.58 12.24
CA GLU A 467 -55.59 -8.54 12.53
C GLU A 467 -55.73 -9.20 13.93
N GLU A 468 -56.82 -9.94 14.16
CA GLU A 468 -56.90 -10.96 15.22
C GLU A 468 -57.27 -12.37 14.69
N GLY A 469 -57.70 -12.52 13.43
CA GLY A 469 -58.33 -13.79 12.98
C GLY A 469 -57.56 -14.69 12.00
N THR A 470 -57.04 -14.18 10.87
CA THR A 470 -56.87 -15.05 9.70
C THR A 470 -55.71 -14.63 8.78
N ALA A 471 -54.48 -15.08 9.04
CA ALA A 471 -53.33 -14.79 8.16
C ALA A 471 -52.18 -15.82 8.21
N PHE A 472 -52.47 -17.13 8.27
CA PHE A 472 -51.42 -18.16 8.42
C PHE A 472 -50.63 -18.44 7.11
N GLY A 473 -51.27 -18.37 5.93
CA GLY A 473 -50.66 -18.75 4.64
C GLY A 473 -49.70 -17.72 4.01
N GLN A 474 -50.03 -16.42 4.01
CA GLN A 474 -49.15 -15.37 3.47
C GLN A 474 -47.99 -15.00 4.42
N ARG A 475 -48.08 -15.39 5.70
CA ARG A 475 -47.01 -15.22 6.70
C ARG A 475 -45.78 -16.06 6.37
N LEU A 476 -45.94 -17.31 5.89
CA LEU A 476 -44.86 -18.27 5.67
C LEU A 476 -43.87 -17.89 4.55
N SER A 477 -44.35 -17.36 3.42
CA SER A 477 -43.46 -16.97 2.29
C SER A 477 -42.59 -15.76 2.64
N ARG A 478 -43.15 -14.78 3.36
CA ARG A 478 -42.44 -13.57 3.80
C ARG A 478 -41.46 -13.82 4.95
N THR A 479 -41.77 -14.71 5.89
CA THR A 479 -40.82 -15.12 6.93
C THR A 479 -39.68 -15.96 6.35
N ARG A 480 -39.90 -16.75 5.30
CA ARG A 480 -38.83 -17.52 4.63
C ARG A 480 -37.77 -16.63 3.99
N LEU A 481 -38.15 -15.60 3.22
CA LEU A 481 -37.16 -14.69 2.60
C LEU A 481 -36.31 -13.95 3.66
N ARG A 482 -36.97 -13.47 4.73
CA ARG A 482 -36.27 -12.82 5.87
C ARG A 482 -35.36 -13.81 6.60
N GLY A 483 -35.82 -15.05 6.81
CA GLY A 483 -35.04 -16.12 7.42
C GLY A 483 -33.81 -16.48 6.60
N ILE A 484 -33.93 -16.56 5.27
CA ILE A 484 -32.80 -16.82 4.36
C ILE A 484 -31.79 -15.67 4.40
N LEU A 485 -32.24 -14.41 4.38
CA LEU A 485 -31.35 -13.25 4.48
C LEU A 485 -30.59 -13.21 5.81
N ILE A 486 -31.29 -13.45 6.93
CA ILE A 486 -30.65 -13.50 8.26
C ILE A 486 -29.67 -14.68 8.34
N ALA A 487 -30.06 -15.86 7.88
CA ALA A 487 -29.19 -17.04 7.89
C ALA A 487 -27.94 -16.85 7.01
N GLY A 488 -28.11 -16.30 5.79
CA GLY A 488 -27.00 -15.98 4.91
C GLY A 488 -26.06 -14.93 5.50
N GLN A 489 -26.62 -13.90 6.14
CA GLN A 489 -25.83 -12.89 6.84
C GLN A 489 -25.07 -13.47 8.04
N MET A 490 -25.71 -14.32 8.86
CA MET A 490 -25.06 -15.02 9.97
C MET A 490 -23.95 -15.95 9.49
N ALA A 491 -24.18 -16.68 8.39
CA ALA A 491 -23.18 -17.54 7.78
C ALA A 491 -21.96 -16.73 7.28
N ALA A 492 -22.20 -15.61 6.59
CA ALA A 492 -21.13 -14.73 6.11
C ALA A 492 -20.32 -14.11 7.27
N CYS A 493 -21.00 -13.65 8.33
CA CYS A 493 -20.34 -13.18 9.55
C CYS A 493 -19.48 -14.29 10.19
N LEU A 494 -20.00 -15.52 10.26
CA LEU A 494 -19.30 -16.66 10.84
C LEU A 494 -18.05 -17.01 10.03
N ILE A 495 -18.15 -17.02 8.69
CA ILE A 495 -17.00 -17.25 7.80
C ILE A 495 -15.93 -16.18 8.03
N LEU A 496 -16.29 -14.90 8.02
CA LEU A 496 -15.33 -13.82 8.26
C LEU A 496 -14.67 -13.90 9.64
N LEU A 497 -15.46 -14.23 10.68
CA LEU A 497 -14.95 -14.39 12.05
C LEU A 497 -13.99 -15.58 12.15
N ILE A 498 -14.33 -16.72 11.54
CA ILE A 498 -13.48 -17.91 11.52
C ILE A 498 -12.20 -17.61 10.74
N SER A 499 -12.28 -17.03 9.54
CA SER A 499 -11.10 -16.65 8.75
C SER A 499 -10.21 -15.66 9.50
N SER A 500 -10.78 -14.63 10.14
CA SER A 500 -10.03 -13.68 10.95
C SER A 500 -9.37 -14.33 12.16
N ALA A 501 -10.08 -15.22 12.86
CA ALA A 501 -9.54 -15.94 14.02
C ALA A 501 -8.44 -16.93 13.62
N LEU A 502 -8.57 -17.61 12.48
CA LEU A 502 -7.55 -18.49 11.92
C LEU A 502 -6.31 -17.70 11.49
N LEU A 503 -6.47 -16.57 10.81
CA LEU A 503 -5.37 -15.68 10.43
C LEU A 503 -4.66 -15.11 11.66
N LEU A 504 -5.41 -14.65 12.65
CA LEU A 504 -4.84 -14.14 13.90
C LEU A 504 -4.11 -15.25 14.67
N ARG A 505 -4.69 -16.45 14.76
CA ARG A 505 -4.01 -17.61 15.34
C ARG A 505 -2.78 -18.02 14.56
N GLY A 506 -2.83 -17.99 13.23
CA GLY A 506 -1.71 -18.28 12.34
C GLY A 506 -0.58 -17.29 12.56
N SER A 507 -0.89 -15.99 12.60
CA SER A 507 0.06 -14.92 12.90
C SER A 507 0.63 -15.03 14.31
N GLN A 508 -0.21 -15.26 15.33
CA GLN A 508 0.25 -15.47 16.70
C GLN A 508 1.12 -16.71 16.84
N ARG A 509 0.81 -17.78 16.10
CA ARG A 509 1.66 -18.98 16.03
C ARG A 509 2.96 -18.67 15.34
N ALA A 510 2.95 -17.94 14.22
CA ALA A 510 4.16 -17.53 13.52
C ALA A 510 5.08 -16.67 14.40
N LEU A 511 4.51 -15.74 15.17
CA LEU A 511 5.24 -14.91 16.14
C LEU A 511 5.71 -15.68 17.39
N LYS A 512 5.09 -16.83 17.68
CA LYS A 512 5.45 -17.73 18.78
C LYS A 512 6.05 -19.03 18.26
N ILE A 513 6.56 -19.05 17.03
CA ILE A 513 7.32 -20.20 16.53
C ILE A 513 8.45 -20.37 17.54
N ASP A 514 8.40 -21.50 18.25
CA ASP A 514 9.48 -21.88 19.13
C ASP A 514 10.69 -22.07 18.23
N ALA A 515 11.64 -21.16 18.39
CA ALA A 515 12.87 -21.14 17.62
C ALA A 515 13.70 -22.42 17.85
N GLY A 516 13.36 -23.19 18.89
CA GLY A 516 14.18 -24.28 19.40
C GLY A 516 15.34 -23.78 20.26
N PHE A 517 15.42 -22.48 20.57
CA PHE A 517 16.44 -21.84 21.41
C PHE A 517 15.88 -20.58 22.13
N GLU A 518 16.52 -20.19 23.25
CA GLU A 518 16.08 -19.07 24.09
C GLU A 518 16.51 -17.71 23.49
N ALA A 519 15.58 -16.98 22.88
CA ALA A 519 15.87 -15.70 22.23
C ALA A 519 15.72 -14.47 23.16
N ARG A 520 15.12 -14.58 24.36
CA ARG A 520 14.77 -13.40 25.19
C ARG A 520 15.97 -12.68 25.80
N ARG A 521 17.10 -13.37 25.92
CA ARG A 521 18.35 -12.84 26.51
C ARG A 521 19.46 -12.66 25.47
N VAL A 522 19.11 -12.72 24.19
CA VAL A 522 20.05 -12.56 23.09
C VAL A 522 19.91 -11.16 22.54
N ALA A 523 21.00 -10.39 22.58
CA ALA A 523 21.09 -9.11 21.89
C ALA A 523 21.73 -9.32 20.52
N TYR A 524 21.07 -8.83 19.47
CA TYR A 524 21.61 -8.86 18.11
C TYR A 524 22.27 -7.53 17.78
N LEU A 525 23.55 -7.58 17.40
CA LEU A 525 24.30 -6.43 16.89
C LEU A 525 24.66 -6.70 15.44
N GLU A 526 24.23 -5.82 14.55
CA GLU A 526 24.63 -5.84 13.15
C GLU A 526 25.69 -4.77 12.90
N MET A 527 26.82 -5.20 12.34
CA MET A 527 27.86 -4.30 11.88
C MET A 527 27.81 -4.23 10.36
N TYR A 528 27.54 -3.05 9.83
CA TYR A 528 27.65 -2.81 8.39
C TYR A 528 29.08 -3.07 7.93
N ASN A 529 29.22 -3.69 6.76
CA ASN A 529 30.50 -4.19 6.25
C ASN A 529 31.57 -3.07 6.27
N PRO A 530 32.55 -3.12 7.19
CA PRO A 530 33.56 -2.07 7.28
C PRO A 530 34.56 -2.15 6.11
N ALA A 531 34.50 -3.18 5.26
CA ALA A 531 35.22 -3.18 3.98
C ALA A 531 34.85 -1.98 3.10
N ASN A 532 33.61 -1.47 3.23
CA ASN A 532 33.15 -0.24 2.55
C ASN A 532 33.85 1.03 3.07
N LEU A 533 34.65 0.92 4.14
CA LEU A 533 35.50 1.98 4.69
C LEU A 533 36.98 1.79 4.29
N HIS A 534 37.26 0.96 3.28
CA HIS A 534 38.60 0.66 2.76
C HIS A 534 39.56 0.02 3.79
N TYR A 535 39.04 -0.64 4.83
CA TYR A 535 39.87 -1.43 5.74
C TYR A 535 40.41 -2.68 5.03
N SER A 536 41.70 -2.98 5.24
CA SER A 536 42.28 -4.23 4.77
C SER A 536 41.62 -5.44 5.44
N GLN A 537 41.60 -6.58 4.75
CA GLN A 537 41.04 -7.82 5.31
C GLN A 537 41.68 -8.20 6.65
N SER A 538 42.99 -8.00 6.80
CA SER A 538 43.70 -8.22 8.06
C SER A 538 43.22 -7.29 9.18
N ARG A 539 42.98 -6.01 8.86
CA ARG A 539 42.46 -5.03 9.83
C ARG A 539 41.02 -5.32 10.21
N LEU A 540 40.19 -5.78 9.27
CA LEU A 540 38.81 -6.19 9.54
C LEU A 540 38.75 -7.38 10.50
N LEU A 541 39.58 -8.40 10.27
CA LEU A 541 39.67 -9.57 11.16
C LEU A 541 40.13 -9.17 12.56
N GLN A 542 41.11 -8.26 12.66
CA GLN A 542 41.58 -7.73 13.94
C GLN A 542 40.49 -6.92 14.65
N LEU A 543 39.86 -5.97 13.95
CA LEU A 543 38.78 -5.15 14.49
C LEU A 543 37.63 -6.02 15.00
N ASN A 544 37.24 -7.03 14.22
CA ASN A 544 36.18 -7.95 14.60
C ASN A 544 36.54 -8.73 15.87
N ARG A 545 37.78 -9.24 15.97
CA ARG A 545 38.29 -9.91 17.17
C ARG A 545 38.29 -8.99 18.39
N ASP A 546 38.78 -7.75 18.23
CA ASP A 546 38.85 -6.75 19.29
C ASP A 546 37.44 -6.36 19.78
N LEU A 547 36.49 -6.23 18.86
CA LEU A 547 35.09 -5.94 19.17
C LEU A 547 34.45 -7.09 19.95
N ILE A 548 34.62 -8.33 19.49
CA ILE A 548 34.11 -9.52 20.20
C ILE A 548 34.69 -9.58 21.61
N GLN A 549 36.00 -9.37 21.77
CA GLN A 549 36.66 -9.39 23.08
C GLN A 549 36.16 -8.26 24.00
N ARG A 550 36.00 -7.04 23.49
CA ARG A 550 35.48 -5.90 24.26
C ARG A 550 34.03 -6.12 24.67
N ILE A 551 33.18 -6.61 23.77
CA ILE A 551 31.78 -6.92 24.07
C ILE A 551 31.72 -8.03 25.12
N ALA A 552 32.52 -9.09 24.97
CA ALA A 552 32.59 -10.21 25.92
C ALA A 552 33.06 -9.78 27.31
N SER A 553 33.81 -8.69 27.43
CA SER A 553 34.25 -8.13 28.71
C SER A 553 33.20 -7.27 29.43
N LEU A 554 32.05 -7.01 28.81
CA LEU A 554 30.99 -6.19 29.42
C LEU A 554 30.32 -6.93 30.59
N PRO A 555 30.10 -6.23 31.73
CA PRO A 555 29.46 -6.85 32.89
C PRO A 555 28.01 -7.26 32.57
N GLY A 556 27.65 -8.49 32.93
CA GLY A 556 26.32 -9.06 32.70
C GLY A 556 26.16 -9.81 31.37
N LEU A 557 27.19 -9.85 30.52
CA LEU A 557 27.18 -10.66 29.30
C LEU A 557 27.63 -12.10 29.59
N GLN A 558 26.92 -13.10 29.05
CA GLN A 558 27.24 -14.51 29.25
C GLN A 558 28.08 -15.09 28.11
N SER A 559 27.75 -14.75 26.86
CA SER A 559 28.45 -15.21 25.67
C SER A 559 28.38 -14.17 24.55
N VAL A 560 29.37 -14.20 23.64
CA VAL A 560 29.36 -13.44 22.38
C VAL A 560 29.66 -14.39 21.26
N ALA A 561 28.72 -14.58 20.35
CA ALA A 561 28.93 -15.34 19.14
C ALA A 561 28.85 -14.41 17.92
N GLN A 562 29.67 -14.70 16.91
CA GLN A 562 29.55 -14.06 15.62
C GLN A 562 28.90 -15.04 14.65
N ALA A 563 27.94 -14.53 13.87
CA ALA A 563 27.36 -15.26 12.78
C ALA A 563 27.32 -14.38 11.52
N SER A 564 27.41 -15.01 10.35
CA SER A 564 27.24 -14.32 9.07
C SER A 564 25.81 -13.85 8.85
N ARG A 565 24.85 -14.46 9.55
CA ARG A 565 23.43 -14.12 9.59
C ARG A 565 22.90 -14.39 10.99
N GLY A 566 21.97 -13.56 11.45
CA GLY A 566 21.22 -13.86 12.66
C GLY A 566 20.41 -15.16 12.51
N PRO A 567 19.95 -15.76 13.62
CA PRO A 567 19.19 -17.02 13.60
C PRO A 567 17.97 -17.04 12.66
N PHE A 568 17.38 -15.87 12.39
CA PHE A 568 16.24 -15.68 11.48
C PHE A 568 16.58 -14.81 10.25
N GLY A 569 17.85 -14.47 10.03
CA GLY A 569 18.31 -13.44 9.08
C GLY A 569 18.39 -13.84 7.61
N GLY A 570 17.64 -14.88 7.19
CA GLY A 570 17.76 -15.46 5.86
C GLY A 570 19.04 -16.27 5.67
N ILE A 571 19.03 -17.19 4.70
CA ILE A 571 20.13 -18.12 4.44
C ILE A 571 20.83 -17.72 3.14
N ARG A 572 22.17 -17.70 3.12
CA ARG A 572 22.92 -17.52 1.88
C ARG A 572 22.94 -18.84 1.13
N TRP A 573 22.34 -18.86 -0.05
CA TRP A 573 22.35 -20.02 -0.94
C TRP A 573 23.58 -19.98 -1.83
N VAL A 574 24.29 -21.10 -1.94
CA VAL A 574 25.36 -21.30 -2.92
C VAL A 574 25.09 -22.56 -3.73
N PRO A 575 25.39 -22.55 -5.04
CA PRO A 575 25.44 -23.77 -5.81
C PRO A 575 26.47 -24.73 -5.21
N VAL A 576 26.10 -25.99 -5.04
CA VAL A 576 27.00 -27.06 -4.63
C VAL A 576 27.11 -28.10 -5.72
N THR A 577 28.26 -28.76 -5.79
CA THR A 577 28.52 -29.83 -6.76
C THR A 577 29.17 -31.01 -6.02
N PRO A 578 28.76 -32.26 -6.30
CA PRO A 578 29.42 -33.43 -5.72
C PRO A 578 30.91 -33.42 -6.06
N VAL A 579 31.76 -33.83 -5.10
CA VAL A 579 33.24 -33.77 -5.18
C VAL A 579 33.83 -34.47 -6.42
N ASN A 580 33.08 -35.40 -7.03
CA ASN A 580 33.52 -36.17 -8.21
C ASN A 580 32.66 -35.92 -9.47
N ALA A 581 31.77 -34.94 -9.44
CA ALA A 581 31.05 -34.53 -10.64
C ALA A 581 31.89 -33.50 -11.40
N ALA A 582 32.02 -33.67 -12.72
CA ALA A 582 32.53 -32.58 -13.56
C ALA A 582 31.70 -31.32 -13.25
N PRO A 583 32.31 -30.13 -13.16
CA PRO A 583 31.58 -28.89 -12.91
C PRO A 583 30.51 -28.71 -14.01
N SER A 584 29.29 -29.14 -13.71
CA SER A 584 28.13 -28.95 -14.56
C SER A 584 27.50 -27.66 -14.10
N ILE A 585 27.82 -26.58 -14.80
CA ILE A 585 27.32 -25.25 -14.47
C ILE A 585 25.85 -25.09 -14.93
N SER A 586 25.26 -26.11 -15.55
CA SER A 586 23.83 -26.14 -15.84
C SER A 586 23.35 -27.58 -15.97
N GLY A 587 22.24 -27.91 -15.32
CA GLY A 587 21.49 -29.11 -15.62
C GLY A 587 21.09 -29.10 -17.10
N THR A 588 21.71 -29.98 -17.88
CA THR A 588 21.38 -30.25 -19.28
C THR A 588 19.92 -30.72 -19.48
N ASN A 589 19.17 -30.95 -18.39
CA ASN A 589 17.80 -31.47 -18.39
C ASN A 589 16.82 -30.63 -17.54
N GLY A 590 17.09 -29.35 -17.27
CA GLY A 590 16.15 -28.50 -16.52
C GLY A 590 16.13 -28.72 -15.00
N ASN A 591 17.11 -29.46 -14.45
CA ASN A 591 17.34 -29.52 -13.01
C ASN A 591 18.30 -28.40 -12.58
N GLU A 592 17.87 -27.56 -11.64
CA GLU A 592 18.72 -26.58 -10.99
C GLU A 592 19.92 -27.27 -10.32
N PRO A 593 21.12 -26.66 -10.33
CA PRO A 593 22.23 -27.16 -9.53
C PRO A 593 21.78 -27.17 -8.06
N PRO A 594 22.04 -28.26 -7.30
CA PRO A 594 21.64 -28.30 -5.91
C PRO A 594 22.26 -27.10 -5.20
N VAL A 595 21.42 -26.32 -4.52
CA VAL A 595 21.86 -25.17 -3.72
C VAL A 595 21.93 -25.58 -2.26
N ALA A 596 23.00 -25.19 -1.59
CA ALA A 596 23.14 -25.34 -0.16
C ALA A 596 23.04 -23.97 0.50
N GLY A 597 22.15 -23.88 1.48
CA GLY A 597 22.12 -22.77 2.38
C GLY A 597 23.25 -22.88 3.41
N TYR A 598 24.03 -21.83 3.63
CA TYR A 598 25.05 -21.82 4.68
C TYR A 598 25.11 -20.50 5.45
N SER A 599 25.59 -20.61 6.68
CA SER A 599 25.96 -19.49 7.55
C SER A 599 27.26 -19.85 8.26
N PHE A 600 28.19 -18.91 8.33
CA PHE A 600 29.37 -19.04 9.19
C PHE A 600 29.02 -18.62 10.61
N VAL A 601 29.39 -19.44 11.58
CA VAL A 601 29.17 -19.17 13.01
C VAL A 601 30.46 -19.43 13.78
N THR A 602 30.67 -18.72 14.89
CA THR A 602 31.73 -19.04 15.84
C THR A 602 31.40 -20.33 16.60
N PRO A 603 32.41 -21.06 17.13
CA PRO A 603 32.18 -22.34 17.81
C PRO A 603 31.16 -22.27 18.96
N ASN A 604 31.10 -21.14 19.65
CA ASN A 604 30.20 -20.88 20.78
C ASN A 604 28.81 -20.36 20.40
N TYR A 605 28.43 -20.44 19.12
CA TYR A 605 27.13 -19.95 18.66
C TYR A 605 25.94 -20.76 19.17
N PHE A 606 26.16 -22.05 19.44
CA PHE A 606 25.12 -22.97 19.94
C PHE A 606 25.21 -23.22 21.46
N ASP A 607 26.11 -22.51 22.15
CA ASP A 607 26.19 -22.48 23.61
C ASP A 607 25.15 -21.50 24.17
#